data_AF-A0A176ZC27-F1
#
_entry.id   AF-A0A176ZC27-F1
#
_cell.length_a   1.000
_cell.length_b   1.000
_cell.length_c   1.000
_cell.angle_alpha   90.00
_cell.angle_beta   90.00
_cell.angle_gamma   90.00
#
_symmetry.space_group_name_H-M   'P 1'
#
loop_
_entity.id
_entity.type
_entity.pdbx_description
1 polymer ?
#
loop_
_entity_poly.entity_id
_entity_poly.type
_entity_poly.pdbx_seq_one_letter_code
_entity_poly.pdbx_strand_id
1 'polypeptide(L)'
;MTGTKIALAAALLSAATLMPTLAQAQLSEPAAYQAAHPDRDVLNGGQLTPAARAALGQPGIPADAYASYPAPGAPVVHSRHRRHH
;
A
#
# COMPACT_ATOMS: atom_id res chain seq x y z
N MET A 1 31.19 8.68 51.10
CA MET A 1 31.09 7.63 50.05
C MET A 1 29.73 7.58 49.35
N THR A 2 28.74 8.39 49.74
CA THR A 2 27.40 8.43 49.14
C THR A 2 27.35 9.24 47.85
N GLY A 3 28.04 10.39 47.80
CA GLY A 3 28.05 11.27 46.61
C GLY A 3 28.65 10.63 45.36
N THR A 4 29.70 9.81 45.51
CA THR A 4 30.33 9.10 44.39
C THR A 4 29.40 8.03 43.80
N LYS A 5 28.61 7.35 44.65
CA LYS A 5 27.61 6.37 44.21
C LYS A 5 26.45 7.04 43.47
N ILE A 6 26.03 8.23 43.91
CA ILE A 6 24.99 9.02 43.23
C ILE A 6 25.48 9.49 41.86
N ALA A 7 26.71 9.99 41.78
CA ALA A 7 27.31 10.41 40.50
C ALA A 7 27.44 9.24 39.52
N LEU A 8 27.85 8.05 40.00
CA LEU A 8 27.93 6.84 39.20
C LEU A 8 26.55 6.40 38.70
N ALA A 9 25.54 6.42 39.58
CA ALA A 9 24.16 6.08 39.22
C ALA A 9 23.58 7.06 38.19
N ALA A 10 23.83 8.35 38.34
CA ALA A 10 23.41 9.37 37.38
C ALA A 10 24.11 9.22 36.03
N ALA A 11 25.40 8.89 36.02
CA ALA A 11 26.17 8.65 34.80
C ALA A 11 25.74 7.38 34.06
N LEU A 12 25.41 6.31 34.79
CA LEU A 12 24.88 5.07 34.21
C LEU A 12 23.46 5.28 33.66
N LEU A 13 22.63 6.02 34.38
CA LEU A 13 21.27 6.35 33.95
C LEU A 13 21.29 7.25 32.70
N SER A 14 22.15 8.26 32.64
CA SER A 14 22.30 9.11 31.46
C SER A 14 22.83 8.32 30.24
N ALA A 15 23.81 7.44 30.45
CA ALA A 15 24.31 6.53 29.41
C ALA A 15 23.24 5.54 28.91
N ALA A 16 22.37 5.04 29.79
CA ALA A 16 21.26 4.16 29.41
C ALA A 16 20.14 4.89 28.65
N THR A 17 19.91 6.19 28.93
CA THR A 17 18.96 7.01 28.18
C THR A 17 19.47 7.48 26.81
N LEU A 18 20.77 7.36 26.54
CA LEU A 18 21.34 7.48 25.19
C LEU A 18 21.14 6.20 24.35
N MET A 19 20.11 5.40 24.68
CA MET A 19 19.75 4.26 23.85
C MET A 19 19.52 4.77 22.42
N PRO A 20 20.25 4.25 21.43
CA PRO A 20 20.12 4.74 20.09
C PRO A 20 18.73 4.35 19.60
N THR A 21 17.91 5.32 19.22
CA THR A 21 16.73 5.12 18.37
C THR A 21 17.14 4.66 16.95
N LEU A 22 18.20 3.85 16.82
CA LEU A 22 18.73 3.31 15.57
C LEU A 22 17.98 2.04 15.11
N ALA A 23 16.80 1.79 15.65
CA ALA A 23 15.84 0.82 15.10
C ALA A 23 14.62 1.50 14.47
N GLN A 24 14.65 2.83 14.33
CA GLN A 24 13.72 3.56 13.49
C GLN A 24 14.49 4.16 12.32
N ALA A 25 15.23 3.31 11.59
CA ALA A 25 15.43 3.59 10.18
C ALA A 25 14.02 3.68 9.60
N GLN A 26 13.59 4.92 9.42
CA GLN A 26 12.33 5.32 8.87
C GLN A 26 12.14 4.47 7.62
N LEU A 27 11.21 3.52 7.65
CA LEU A 27 10.75 2.80 6.47
C LEU A 27 9.95 3.81 5.62
N SER A 28 10.61 4.86 5.17
CA SER A 28 10.14 5.88 4.25
C SER A 28 10.38 5.41 2.83
N GLU A 29 10.13 4.14 2.54
CA GLU A 29 10.33 3.59 1.20
C GLU A 29 9.22 2.58 0.94
N PRO A 30 8.15 2.99 0.25
CA PRO A 30 7.22 2.05 -0.37
C PRO A 30 7.97 0.97 -1.18
N ALA A 31 9.16 1.29 -1.73
CA ALA A 31 10.01 0.36 -2.44
C ALA A 31 10.63 -0.73 -1.52
N ALA A 32 11.09 -0.38 -0.32
CA ALA A 32 11.69 -1.35 0.61
C ALA A 32 10.64 -2.34 1.14
N TYR A 33 9.43 -1.85 1.43
CA TYR A 33 8.33 -2.73 1.83
C TYR A 33 7.89 -3.65 0.68
N GLN A 34 7.87 -3.16 -0.57
CA GLN A 34 7.61 -3.98 -1.77
C GLN A 34 8.69 -5.05 -1.99
N ALA A 35 9.96 -4.73 -1.77
CA ALA A 35 11.05 -5.71 -1.89
C ALA A 35 10.93 -6.85 -0.88
N ALA A 36 10.47 -6.55 0.35
CA ALA A 36 10.22 -7.57 1.37
C ALA A 36 8.90 -8.33 1.18
N HIS A 37 7.92 -7.75 0.49
CA HIS A 37 6.60 -8.32 0.27
C HIS A 37 6.21 -8.23 -1.22
N PRO A 38 6.86 -9.00 -2.12
CA PRO A 38 6.58 -8.97 -3.56
C PRO A 38 5.14 -9.38 -3.90
N ASP A 39 4.50 -10.12 -3.01
CA ASP A 39 3.11 -10.56 -3.15
C ASP A 39 2.09 -9.47 -2.72
N ARG A 40 2.55 -8.34 -2.20
CA ARG A 40 1.72 -7.26 -1.66
C ARG A 40 1.86 -5.98 -2.50
N ASP A 41 0.73 -5.52 -3.01
CA ASP A 41 0.63 -4.28 -3.78
C ASP A 41 0.41 -3.08 -2.86
N VAL A 42 1.47 -2.32 -2.60
CA VAL A 42 1.42 -1.14 -1.72
C VAL A 42 0.56 -0.01 -2.26
N LEU A 43 0.37 0.09 -3.59
CA LEU A 43 -0.47 1.13 -4.20
C LEU A 43 -1.95 0.86 -3.94
N ASN A 44 -2.30 -0.41 -3.75
CA ASN A 44 -3.64 -0.87 -3.43
C ASN A 44 -3.79 -1.25 -1.95
N GLY A 45 -3.05 -0.62 -1.04
CA GLY A 45 -3.18 -0.81 0.41
C GLY A 45 -2.65 -2.15 0.93
N GLY A 46 -1.69 -2.76 0.22
CA GLY A 46 -1.14 -4.07 0.58
C GLY A 46 -2.04 -5.24 0.19
N GLN A 47 -2.92 -5.06 -0.79
CA GLN A 47 -3.68 -6.18 -1.34
C GLN A 47 -2.76 -7.18 -2.04
N LEU A 48 -3.23 -8.42 -2.20
CA LEU A 48 -2.47 -9.43 -2.95
C LEU A 48 -2.31 -8.99 -4.41
N THR A 49 -1.09 -9.12 -4.93
CA THR A 49 -0.83 -8.91 -6.36
C THR A 49 -1.63 -9.93 -7.19
N PRO A 50 -1.93 -9.63 -8.47
CA PRO A 50 -2.62 -10.57 -9.35
C PRO A 50 -1.92 -11.93 -9.43
N ALA A 51 -0.58 -11.95 -9.47
CA ALA A 51 0.20 -13.18 -9.52
C ALA A 51 0.10 -14.00 -8.22
N ALA A 52 0.22 -13.35 -7.06
CA ALA A 52 0.07 -14.02 -5.76
C ALA A 52 -1.35 -14.56 -5.55
N ARG A 53 -2.37 -13.81 -5.98
CA ARG A 53 -3.77 -14.23 -5.95
C ARG A 53 -4.00 -15.47 -6.83
N ALA A 54 -3.40 -15.50 -8.02
CA ALA A 54 -3.47 -16.66 -8.91
C ALA A 54 -2.78 -17.89 -8.31
N ALA A 55 -1.62 -17.73 -7.67
CA ALA A 55 -0.92 -18.81 -6.97
C ALA A 55 -1.73 -19.40 -5.81
N LEU A 56 -2.57 -18.58 -5.16
CA LEU A 56 -3.49 -19.01 -4.10
C LEU A 56 -4.84 -19.53 -4.62
N GLY A 57 -5.04 -19.58 -5.95
CA GLY A 57 -6.31 -20.02 -6.55
C GLY A 57 -7.49 -19.10 -6.25
N GLN A 58 -7.23 -17.85 -5.84
CA GLN A 58 -8.27 -16.90 -5.52
C GLN A 58 -8.82 -16.26 -6.80
N PRO A 59 -10.14 -16.07 -6.90
CA PRO A 59 -10.74 -15.46 -8.07
C PRO A 59 -10.19 -14.05 -8.26
N GLY A 60 -9.49 -13.84 -9.38
CA GLY A 60 -9.02 -12.53 -9.82
C GLY A 60 -10.17 -11.69 -10.38
N ILE A 61 -9.90 -10.41 -10.63
CA ILE A 61 -10.78 -9.60 -11.49
C ILE A 61 -10.81 -10.31 -12.85
N PRO A 62 -11.99 -10.66 -13.40
CA PRO A 62 -12.08 -11.35 -14.67
C PRO A 62 -11.39 -10.50 -15.74
N ALA A 63 -10.61 -11.14 -16.62
CA ALA A 63 -9.92 -10.45 -17.72
C ALA A 63 -10.89 -9.63 -18.59
N ASP A 64 -12.15 -10.08 -18.65
CA ASP A 64 -13.25 -9.46 -19.40
C ASP A 64 -13.98 -8.37 -18.61
N ALA A 65 -13.53 -8.00 -17.40
CA ALA A 65 -14.10 -6.90 -16.62
C ALA A 65 -14.02 -5.58 -17.39
N TYR A 66 -12.91 -5.35 -18.11
CA TYR A 66 -12.76 -4.19 -18.99
C TYR A 66 -13.68 -4.28 -20.23
N ALA A 67 -13.87 -5.48 -20.78
CA ALA A 67 -14.77 -5.72 -21.91
C ALA A 67 -16.27 -5.65 -21.54
N SER A 68 -16.59 -5.76 -20.25
CA SER A 68 -17.95 -5.65 -19.72
C SER A 68 -18.43 -4.19 -19.57
N TYR A 69 -17.53 -3.21 -19.72
CA TYR A 69 -17.94 -1.81 -19.80
C TYR A 69 -18.61 -1.56 -21.15
N PRO A 70 -19.89 -1.12 -21.17
CA PRO A 70 -20.53 -0.72 -22.40
C PRO A 70 -19.72 0.43 -23.01
N ALA A 71 -19.37 0.31 -24.30
CA ALA A 71 -18.73 1.39 -25.04
C ALA A 71 -19.55 2.68 -24.84
N PRO A 72 -18.90 3.85 -24.60
CA PRO A 72 -19.61 5.12 -24.51
C PRO A 72 -20.48 5.27 -25.77
N GLY A 73 -21.79 5.34 -25.55
CA GLY A 73 -22.81 5.02 -26.54
C GLY A 73 -22.57 5.64 -27.90
N ALA A 74 -22.69 4.82 -28.95
CA ALA A 74 -22.95 5.31 -30.29
C ALA A 74 -24.18 6.25 -30.22
N PRO A 75 -24.14 7.43 -30.87
CA PRO A 75 -25.25 8.37 -30.81
C PRO A 75 -26.53 7.69 -31.30
N VAL A 76 -27.54 7.62 -30.45
CA VAL A 76 -28.87 7.14 -30.82
C VAL A 76 -29.48 8.17 -31.78
N VAL A 77 -29.37 7.91 -33.08
CA VAL A 77 -30.02 8.71 -34.12
C VAL A 77 -31.52 8.41 -34.06
N HIS A 78 -32.27 9.30 -33.42
CA HIS A 78 -33.72 9.25 -33.43
C HIS A 78 -34.20 9.64 -34.83
N SER A 79 -34.70 8.67 -35.60
CA SER A 79 -35.31 8.92 -36.90
C SER A 79 -36.56 9.78 -36.71
N ARG A 80 -36.43 11.10 -36.88
CA ARG A 80 -37.58 12.01 -36.92
C ARG A 80 -38.39 11.68 -38.17
N HIS A 81 -39.51 11.01 -38.00
CA HIS A 81 -40.51 10.84 -39.05
C HIS A 81 -41.01 12.23 -39.47
N ARG A 82 -40.60 12.65 -40.66
CA ARG A 82 -41.00 13.89 -41.31
C ARG A 82 -42.46 13.72 -41.74
N ARG A 83 -43.41 14.28 -40.97
CA ARG A 83 -44.79 14.39 -41.42
C ARG A 83 -44.80 15.35 -42.61
N HIS A 84 -45.10 14.81 -43.80
CA HIS A 84 -45.45 15.62 -44.95
C HIS A 84 -46.92 16.06 -44.80
N HIS A 85 -47.12 17.35 -45.01
CA HIS A 85 -48.41 18.04 -45.07
C HIS A 85 -49.24 17.58 -46.28
#